data_AF-A0A4S9XVG2-F1
#
_entry.id   AF-A0A4S9XVG2-F1
#
_cell.length_a   1.000
_cell.length_b   1.000
_cell.length_c   1.000
_cell.angle_alpha   90.00
_cell.angle_beta   90.00
_cell.angle_gamma   90.00
#
_symmetry.space_group_name_H-M   'P 1'
#
loop_
_entity.id
_entity.type
_entity.pdbx_description
1 polymer ?
#
loop_
_entity_poly.entity_id
_entity_poly.type
_entity_poly.pdbx_seq_one_letter_code
_entity_poly.pdbx_strand_id
1 'polypeptide(L)'
;LFEHNDKDPKVLITTSINSFLHEEASLLTSLFPNSVYIKRTAHFHAHKYSISEISSFAANRNFTHVVILNEDQKKPAGLDIVHLPHGPMFHFSISNWVEGAKLPGHGNPTSHDPELILNNFRTPLGLLTAHLFRQIFPPQPQIQGRQVVTLHNQRDYIFVRRHRYVFRDKRATEKSIVGPDGKLVEGVEDIRAGLQELGPRFTLKLRRIDKGIQRRSGQEWEWRAGAPQFKDPVELKKPLTSPIKPDLALAEDHD
;
A
#
# COMPACT_ATOMS: atom_id res chain seq x y z
N LEU A 1 12.51 1.75 11.32
CA LEU A 1 11.32 2.45 10.77
C LEU A 1 10.01 1.80 11.19
N PHE A 2 9.98 0.55 11.64
CA PHE A 2 8.76 -0.10 12.14
C PHE A 2 9.06 -0.84 13.45
N GLU A 3 8.25 -0.61 14.47
CA GLU A 3 8.28 -1.39 15.72
C GLU A 3 7.38 -2.62 15.58
N HIS A 4 7.80 -3.75 16.15
CA HIS A 4 6.96 -4.95 16.21
C HIS A 4 5.91 -4.74 17.31
N ASN A 5 4.64 -4.69 16.93
CA ASN A 5 3.55 -4.49 17.88
C ASN A 5 2.71 -5.77 17.90
N ASP A 6 2.66 -6.45 19.05
CA ASP A 6 1.87 -7.67 19.26
C ASP A 6 0.35 -7.43 19.29
N LYS A 7 -0.09 -6.26 18.82
CA LYS A 7 -1.48 -5.82 18.83
C LYS A 7 -2.07 -5.98 17.45
N ASP A 8 -3.30 -6.46 17.40
CA ASP A 8 -4.03 -6.56 16.13
C ASP A 8 -4.10 -5.18 15.46
N PRO A 9 -3.83 -5.12 14.14
CA PRO A 9 -3.83 -3.87 13.44
C PRO A 9 -5.23 -3.28 13.45
N LYS A 10 -5.33 -2.00 13.79
CA LYS A 10 -6.55 -1.22 13.73
C LYS A 10 -6.38 -0.11 12.69
N VAL A 11 -7.26 -0.07 11.70
CA VAL A 11 -7.09 0.78 10.52
C VAL A 11 -8.19 1.84 10.47
N LEU A 12 -7.82 3.11 10.38
CA LEU A 12 -8.75 4.20 10.13
C LEU A 12 -8.81 4.46 8.62
N ILE A 13 -9.97 4.28 8.01
CA ILE A 13 -10.18 4.63 6.60
C ILE A 13 -10.89 5.99 6.55
N THR A 14 -10.43 6.87 5.68
CA THR A 14 -11.05 8.17 5.41
C THR A 14 -10.84 8.56 3.95
N THR A 15 -11.43 9.67 3.52
CA THR A 15 -11.34 10.16 2.13
C THR A 15 -10.56 11.47 2.02
N SER A 16 -10.35 11.96 0.80
CA SER A 16 -9.95 13.35 0.57
C SER A 16 -11.06 14.33 1.02
N ILE A 17 -10.70 15.60 1.22
CA ILE A 17 -11.64 16.65 1.60
C ILE A 17 -12.72 16.76 0.51
N ASN A 18 -14.00 16.81 0.90
CA ASN A 18 -15.14 16.93 0.00
C ASN A 18 -15.26 15.80 -1.04
N SER A 19 -14.74 14.60 -0.75
CA SER A 19 -14.90 13.44 -1.64
C SER A 19 -16.33 12.89 -1.63
N PHE A 20 -16.75 12.38 -2.79
CA PHE A 20 -17.97 11.60 -3.03
C PHE A 20 -17.75 10.09 -2.88
N LEU A 21 -16.51 9.62 -2.74
CA LEU A 21 -16.14 8.20 -2.69
C LEU A 21 -16.45 7.50 -1.35
N HIS A 22 -17.63 7.74 -0.80
CA HIS A 22 -18.03 7.18 0.50
C HIS A 22 -18.33 5.69 0.41
N GLU A 23 -18.94 5.25 -0.70
CA GLU A 23 -19.23 3.84 -0.96
C GLU A 23 -17.94 3.05 -1.17
N GLU A 24 -16.99 3.58 -1.94
CA GLU A 24 -15.70 2.96 -2.18
C GLU A 24 -14.84 2.92 -0.90
N ALA A 25 -14.88 3.97 -0.07
CA ALA A 25 -14.21 3.97 1.23
C ALA A 25 -14.83 2.95 2.20
N SER A 26 -16.16 2.80 2.19
CA SER A 26 -16.86 1.74 2.92
C SER A 26 -16.47 0.36 2.39
N LEU A 27 -16.37 0.20 1.07
CA LEU A 27 -15.99 -1.04 0.45
C LEU A 27 -14.54 -1.44 0.81
N LEU A 28 -13.63 -0.49 0.97
CA LEU A 28 -12.29 -0.74 1.51
C LEU A 28 -12.31 -1.29 2.95
N THR A 29 -13.35 -1.02 3.75
CA THR A 29 -13.43 -1.63 5.09
C THR A 29 -13.64 -3.14 5.02
N SER A 30 -14.25 -3.63 3.93
CA SER A 30 -14.37 -5.07 3.70
C SER A 30 -13.03 -5.72 3.35
N LEU A 31 -12.10 -4.95 2.76
CA LEU A 31 -10.80 -5.45 2.31
C LEU A 31 -9.76 -5.47 3.43
N PHE A 32 -9.70 -4.40 4.23
CA PHE A 32 -8.77 -4.28 5.34
C PHE A 32 -9.43 -4.74 6.64
N PRO A 33 -8.91 -5.78 7.31
CA PRO A 33 -9.41 -6.23 8.60
C PRO A 33 -9.38 -5.13 9.66
N ASN A 34 -10.26 -5.23 10.67
CA ASN A 34 -10.29 -4.33 11.83
C ASN A 34 -10.28 -2.84 11.45
N SER A 35 -10.93 -2.51 10.34
CA SER A 35 -10.95 -1.16 9.79
C SER A 35 -12.28 -0.46 10.07
N VAL A 36 -12.20 0.85 10.28
CA VAL A 36 -13.36 1.71 10.50
C VAL A 36 -13.29 2.88 9.54
N TYR A 37 -14.36 3.10 8.79
CA TYR A 37 -14.49 4.27 7.93
C TYR A 37 -15.06 5.46 8.72
N ILE A 38 -14.37 6.59 8.66
CA ILE A 38 -14.85 7.88 9.20
C ILE A 38 -14.86 8.91 8.07
N LYS A 39 -16.06 9.42 7.79
CA LYS A 39 -16.28 10.49 6.81
C LYS A 39 -15.68 11.81 7.30
N ARG A 40 -14.98 12.52 6.43
CA ARG A 40 -14.51 13.89 6.71
C ARG A 40 -15.64 14.88 6.56
N THR A 41 -15.62 15.91 7.40
CA THR A 41 -16.62 16.96 7.39
C THR A 41 -16.67 17.67 6.05
N ALA A 42 -17.86 17.70 5.44
CA ALA A 42 -18.15 18.43 4.21
C ALA A 42 -18.70 19.85 4.45
N HIS A 43 -18.98 20.20 5.71
CA HIS A 43 -19.50 21.52 6.06
C HIS A 43 -18.48 22.62 5.75
N PHE A 44 -18.91 23.62 4.98
CA PHE A 44 -18.06 24.71 4.49
C PHE A 44 -17.39 25.50 5.62
N HIS A 45 -18.11 25.74 6.72
CA HIS A 45 -17.64 26.52 7.87
C HIS A 45 -16.95 25.68 8.95
N ALA A 46 -16.89 24.35 8.80
CA ALA A 46 -16.26 23.50 9.78
C ALA A 46 -14.75 23.41 9.55
N HIS A 47 -14.01 23.20 10.64
CA HIS A 47 -12.57 23.00 10.57
C HIS A 47 -12.23 21.74 9.74
N LYS A 48 -11.40 21.92 8.72
CA LYS A 48 -10.95 20.84 7.85
C LYS A 48 -9.64 20.27 8.40
N TYR A 49 -9.75 19.20 9.17
CA TYR A 49 -8.58 18.52 9.74
C TYR A 49 -7.61 18.09 8.66
N SER A 50 -6.33 18.44 8.83
CA SER A 50 -5.20 17.95 8.04
C SER A 50 -4.93 16.46 8.31
N ILE A 51 -4.16 15.83 7.43
CA ILE A 51 -3.75 14.43 7.61
C ILE A 51 -2.92 14.25 8.89
N SER A 52 -2.08 15.24 9.24
CA SER A 52 -1.30 15.22 10.48
C SER A 52 -2.20 15.24 11.72
N GLU A 53 -3.25 16.06 11.73
CA GLU A 53 -4.19 16.12 12.85
C GLU A 53 -5.00 14.82 12.95
N ILE A 54 -5.53 14.32 11.83
CA ILE A 54 -6.25 13.05 11.78
C ILE A 54 -5.36 11.91 12.30
N SER A 55 -4.10 11.87 11.88
CA SER A 55 -3.12 10.87 12.32
C SER A 55 -2.84 10.97 13.82
N SER A 56 -2.75 12.19 14.36
CA SER A 56 -2.55 12.41 15.80
C SER A 56 -3.75 11.94 16.62
N PHE A 57 -4.98 12.25 16.17
CA PHE A 57 -6.21 11.74 16.81
C PHE A 57 -6.33 10.22 16.71
N ALA A 58 -5.95 9.64 15.57
CA ALA A 58 -5.96 8.20 15.36
C ALA A 58 -4.94 7.49 16.25
N ALA A 59 -3.72 8.04 16.36
CA ALA A 59 -2.69 7.50 17.25
C ALA A 59 -3.15 7.50 18.72
N ASN A 60 -3.78 8.59 19.18
CA ASN A 60 -4.36 8.69 20.53
C ASN A 60 -5.51 7.69 20.79
N ARG A 61 -6.14 7.17 19.73
CA ARG A 61 -7.21 6.15 19.80
C ARG A 61 -6.71 4.74 19.49
N ASN A 62 -5.39 4.52 19.56
CA ASN A 62 -4.74 3.25 19.31
C ASN A 62 -4.99 2.68 17.90
N PHE A 63 -5.16 3.55 16.90
CA PHE A 63 -5.07 3.11 15.51
C PHE A 63 -3.61 2.88 15.15
N THR A 64 -3.37 1.86 14.34
CA THR A 64 -2.05 1.49 13.83
C THR A 64 -1.77 2.13 12.46
N HIS A 65 -2.82 2.33 11.67
CA HIS A 65 -2.70 2.85 10.31
C HIS A 65 -3.85 3.81 9.99
N VAL A 66 -3.55 4.81 9.16
CA VAL A 66 -4.57 5.63 8.48
C VAL A 66 -4.48 5.38 6.99
N VAL A 67 -5.61 5.10 6.37
CA VAL A 67 -5.75 4.94 4.91
C VAL A 67 -6.63 6.08 4.41
N ILE A 68 -6.11 6.86 3.46
CA ILE A 68 -6.82 7.96 2.81
C ILE A 68 -7.10 7.60 1.36
N LEU A 69 -8.37 7.55 0.99
CA LEU A 69 -8.81 7.38 -0.38
C LEU A 69 -8.91 8.74 -1.08
N ASN A 70 -8.09 8.95 -2.11
CA ASN A 70 -8.07 10.17 -2.89
C ASN A 70 -8.92 10.01 -4.17
N GLU A 71 -9.70 11.04 -4.44
CA GLU A 71 -10.61 11.12 -5.59
C GLU A 71 -10.02 12.00 -6.70
N ASP A 72 -10.20 11.56 -7.94
CA ASP A 72 -10.14 12.41 -9.12
C ASP A 72 -11.37 12.15 -9.99
N GLN A 73 -12.08 13.21 -10.40
CA GLN A 73 -13.30 13.14 -11.21
C GLN A 73 -14.32 12.09 -10.72
N LYS A 74 -14.60 12.06 -9.40
CA LYS A 74 -15.51 11.09 -8.76
C LYS A 74 -15.10 9.62 -8.93
N LYS A 75 -13.82 9.35 -9.14
CA LYS A 75 -13.25 8.00 -9.23
C LYS A 75 -12.08 7.85 -8.27
N PRO A 76 -11.85 6.65 -7.70
CA PRO A 76 -10.66 6.36 -6.92
C PRO A 76 -9.39 6.54 -7.76
N ALA A 77 -8.51 7.45 -7.35
CA ALA A 77 -7.30 7.82 -8.09
C ALA A 77 -6.03 7.66 -7.28
N GLY A 78 -6.11 7.75 -5.95
CA GLY A 78 -4.95 7.55 -5.07
C GLY A 78 -5.33 6.88 -3.75
N LEU A 79 -4.36 6.21 -3.16
CA LEU A 79 -4.46 5.60 -1.84
C LEU A 79 -3.21 6.01 -1.05
N ASP A 80 -3.40 6.77 0.02
CA ASP A 80 -2.31 7.09 0.92
C ASP A 80 -2.43 6.25 2.18
N ILE A 81 -1.33 5.63 2.59
CA ILE A 81 -1.28 4.79 3.78
C ILE A 81 -0.22 5.34 4.71
N VAL A 82 -0.64 5.67 5.93
CA VAL A 82 0.21 6.20 6.99
C VAL A 82 0.36 5.15 8.07
N HIS A 83 1.60 4.78 8.40
CA HIS A 83 1.90 4.02 9.61
C HIS A 83 1.95 4.98 10.81
N LEU A 84 1.19 4.70 11.86
CA LEU A 84 1.13 5.53 13.06
C LEU A 84 2.10 5.02 14.14
N PRO A 85 2.59 5.88 15.05
CA PRO A 85 2.20 7.28 15.27
C PRO A 85 2.99 8.33 14.48
N HIS A 86 4.12 7.97 13.87
CA HIS A 86 5.07 8.95 13.31
C HIS A 86 5.24 8.90 11.79
N GLY A 87 4.70 7.88 11.13
CA GLY A 87 5.02 7.52 9.75
C GLY A 87 5.81 6.21 9.69
N PRO A 88 6.23 5.75 8.51
CA PRO A 88 6.24 6.45 7.21
C PRO A 88 4.88 6.56 6.51
N MET A 89 4.80 7.43 5.50
CA MET A 89 3.61 7.63 4.66
C MET A 89 3.88 7.20 3.22
N PHE A 90 3.05 6.30 2.69
CA PHE A 90 3.14 5.76 1.35
C PHE A 90 2.04 6.33 0.48
N HIS A 91 2.42 6.86 -0.69
CA HIS A 91 1.49 7.42 -1.67
C HIS A 91 1.38 6.48 -2.85
N PHE A 92 0.20 5.91 -3.07
CA PHE A 92 -0.10 5.05 -4.22
C PHE A 92 -1.06 5.75 -5.18
N SER A 93 -0.87 5.55 -6.49
CA SER A 93 -1.91 5.82 -7.47
C SER A 93 -2.75 4.56 -7.69
N ILE A 94 -4.06 4.70 -7.74
CA ILE A 94 -5.02 3.65 -8.08
C ILE A 94 -5.30 3.69 -9.58
N SER A 95 -5.35 2.52 -10.21
CA SER A 95 -5.88 2.34 -11.56
C SER A 95 -6.76 1.09 -11.65
N ASN A 96 -7.57 1.02 -12.71
CA ASN A 96 -8.44 -0.13 -13.01
C ASN A 96 -9.36 -0.53 -11.84
N TRP A 97 -9.94 0.46 -11.16
CA TRP A 97 -10.90 0.20 -10.09
C TRP A 97 -12.19 -0.42 -10.63
N VAL A 98 -12.55 -1.57 -10.09
CA VAL A 98 -13.82 -2.26 -10.35
C VAL A 98 -14.39 -2.73 -9.02
N GLU A 99 -15.63 -2.31 -8.72
CA GLU A 99 -16.35 -2.77 -7.54
C GLU A 99 -16.69 -4.26 -7.62
N GLY A 100 -16.71 -4.93 -6.47
CA GLY A 100 -16.99 -6.37 -6.42
C GLY A 100 -18.33 -6.78 -7.04
N ALA A 101 -19.37 -5.95 -6.84
CA ALA A 101 -20.71 -6.19 -7.37
C ALA A 101 -20.76 -6.21 -8.92
N LYS A 102 -19.80 -5.57 -9.58
CA LYS A 102 -19.70 -5.50 -11.04
C LYS A 102 -18.90 -6.67 -11.63
N LEU A 103 -18.27 -7.50 -10.80
CA LEU A 103 -17.48 -8.63 -11.26
C LEU A 103 -18.40 -9.85 -11.55
N PRO A 104 -18.19 -10.55 -12.67
CA PRO A 104 -18.98 -11.73 -13.01
C PRO A 104 -18.67 -12.87 -12.05
N GLY A 105 -19.71 -13.52 -11.52
CA GLY A 105 -19.56 -14.66 -10.60
C GLY A 105 -18.95 -14.32 -9.24
N HIS A 106 -19.00 -13.05 -8.83
CA HIS A 106 -18.49 -12.61 -7.53
C HIS A 106 -19.20 -13.34 -6.38
N GLY A 107 -18.44 -13.62 -5.32
CA GLY A 107 -19.00 -14.13 -4.07
C GLY A 107 -19.27 -13.02 -3.06
N ASN A 108 -20.09 -13.33 -2.06
CA ASN A 108 -20.25 -12.45 -0.89
C ASN A 108 -19.11 -12.70 0.12
N PRO A 109 -18.39 -11.64 0.56
CA PRO A 109 -17.36 -11.80 1.58
C PRO A 109 -17.97 -12.25 2.91
N THR A 110 -17.27 -13.12 3.63
CA THR A 110 -17.59 -13.43 5.04
C THR A 110 -16.75 -12.57 5.97
N SER A 111 -17.13 -12.48 7.25
CA SER A 111 -16.43 -11.71 8.29
C SER A 111 -15.04 -12.22 8.66
N HIS A 112 -14.65 -13.41 8.19
CA HIS A 112 -13.34 -14.00 8.48
C HIS A 112 -12.17 -13.17 7.94
N ASP A 113 -11.08 -13.13 8.71
CA ASP A 113 -9.83 -12.47 8.33
C ASP A 113 -9.11 -13.27 7.23
N PRO A 114 -8.77 -12.64 6.10
CA PRO A 114 -8.16 -13.33 4.97
C PRO A 114 -6.67 -13.60 5.18
N GLU A 115 -6.18 -14.64 4.51
CA GLU A 115 -4.75 -14.88 4.31
C GLU A 115 -4.13 -13.81 3.40
N LEU A 116 -2.87 -13.45 3.62
CA LEU A 116 -2.16 -12.44 2.82
C LEU A 116 -1.06 -13.10 1.98
N ILE A 117 -1.16 -12.97 0.65
CA ILE A 117 -0.12 -13.42 -0.28
C ILE A 117 0.57 -12.20 -0.90
N LEU A 118 1.87 -12.06 -0.66
CA LEU A 118 2.72 -11.02 -1.24
C LEU A 118 3.66 -11.63 -2.28
N ASN A 119 3.38 -11.42 -3.56
CA ASN A 119 4.15 -11.98 -4.67
C ASN A 119 5.08 -10.94 -5.30
N ASN A 120 6.33 -11.32 -5.58
CA ASN A 120 7.32 -10.54 -6.35
C ASN A 120 7.73 -9.18 -5.74
N PHE A 121 7.73 -9.07 -4.41
CA PHE A 121 8.32 -7.93 -3.68
C PHE A 121 9.79 -8.20 -3.31
N ARG A 122 10.68 -8.18 -4.31
CA ARG A 122 12.09 -8.59 -4.13
C ARG A 122 13.07 -7.46 -3.89
N THR A 123 12.79 -6.27 -4.40
CA THR A 123 13.67 -5.10 -4.24
C THR A 123 13.60 -4.55 -2.82
N PRO A 124 14.60 -3.79 -2.31
CA PRO A 124 14.51 -3.16 -0.99
C PRO A 124 13.24 -2.32 -0.80
N LEU A 125 12.86 -1.54 -1.83
CA LEU A 125 11.61 -0.78 -1.86
C LEU A 125 10.38 -1.70 -1.85
N GLY A 126 10.45 -2.82 -2.58
CA GLY A 126 9.41 -3.84 -2.59
C GLY A 126 9.25 -4.49 -1.22
N LEU A 127 10.34 -4.84 -0.54
CA LEU A 127 10.33 -5.39 0.81
C LEU A 127 9.74 -4.40 1.81
N LEU A 128 10.12 -3.13 1.72
CA LEU A 128 9.53 -2.05 2.53
C LEU A 128 8.01 -1.94 2.34
N THR A 129 7.56 -2.00 1.08
CA THR A 129 6.13 -1.97 0.73
C THR A 129 5.40 -3.23 1.19
N ALA A 130 6.04 -4.40 1.07
CA ALA A 130 5.51 -5.67 1.57
C ALA A 130 5.37 -5.64 3.10
N HIS A 131 6.35 -5.05 3.80
CA HIS A 131 6.29 -4.85 5.25
C HIS A 131 5.10 -3.98 5.66
N LEU A 132 4.85 -2.88 4.95
CA LEU A 132 3.67 -2.04 5.17
C LEU A 132 2.38 -2.89 5.07
N PHE A 133 2.19 -3.61 3.96
CA PHE A 133 0.98 -4.41 3.79
C PHE A 133 0.87 -5.51 4.85
N ARG A 134 1.97 -6.19 5.19
CA ARG A 134 1.98 -7.22 6.25
C ARG A 134 1.52 -6.68 7.60
N GLN A 135 1.77 -5.41 7.91
CA GLN A 135 1.35 -4.80 9.18
C GLN A 135 -0.12 -4.37 9.22
N ILE A 136 -0.79 -4.27 8.06
CA ILE A 136 -2.20 -3.86 7.98
C ILE A 136 -3.13 -5.08 8.19
N PHE A 137 -2.65 -6.28 7.88
CA PHE A 137 -3.40 -7.53 8.06
C PHE A 137 -3.01 -8.21 9.38
N PRO A 138 -3.96 -8.91 10.04
CA PRO A 138 -3.68 -9.59 11.29
C PRO A 138 -2.64 -10.70 11.07
N PRO A 139 -1.76 -10.96 12.06
CA PRO A 139 -0.71 -11.96 11.94
C PRO A 139 -1.25 -13.39 11.86
N GLN A 140 -2.42 -13.66 12.46
CA GLN A 140 -3.08 -14.95 12.44
C GLN A 140 -4.33 -14.90 11.53
N PRO A 141 -4.24 -15.42 10.29
CA PRO A 141 -5.40 -15.47 9.39
C PRO A 141 -6.37 -16.59 9.78
N GLN A 142 -7.64 -16.42 9.43
CA GLN A 142 -8.70 -17.39 9.72
C GLN A 142 -8.94 -18.31 8.51
N ILE A 143 -8.15 -19.39 8.44
CA ILE A 143 -8.14 -20.36 7.31
C ILE A 143 -9.53 -20.96 7.05
N GLN A 144 -10.38 -21.10 8.08
CA GLN A 144 -11.76 -21.58 7.94
C GLN A 144 -12.58 -20.75 6.95
N GLY A 145 -12.33 -19.43 6.87
CA GLY A 145 -13.01 -18.55 5.92
C GLY A 145 -12.63 -18.82 4.46
N ARG A 146 -11.52 -19.53 4.22
CA ARG A 146 -10.91 -19.82 2.91
C ARG A 146 -10.79 -18.58 2.04
N GLN A 147 -10.40 -17.47 2.66
CA GLN A 147 -10.24 -16.20 1.96
C GLN A 147 -8.79 -15.82 1.87
N VAL A 148 -8.41 -15.23 0.76
CA VAL A 148 -7.05 -14.77 0.51
C VAL A 148 -7.07 -13.43 -0.20
N VAL A 149 -6.24 -12.51 0.26
CA VAL A 149 -5.89 -11.26 -0.41
C VAL A 149 -4.50 -11.43 -1.02
N THR A 150 -4.44 -11.32 -2.34
CA THR A 150 -3.20 -11.41 -3.10
C THR A 150 -2.79 -10.02 -3.56
N LEU A 151 -1.57 -9.63 -3.22
CA LEU A 151 -0.88 -8.48 -3.80
C LEU A 151 0.24 -9.03 -4.68
N HIS A 152 0.07 -8.91 -5.99
CA HIS A 152 1.05 -9.36 -6.96
C HIS A 152 1.77 -8.17 -7.58
N ASN A 153 3.07 -8.05 -7.33
CA ASN A 153 3.89 -7.00 -7.91
C ASN A 153 4.45 -7.42 -9.28
N GLN A 154 4.10 -6.69 -10.34
CA GLN A 154 4.61 -6.91 -11.69
C GLN A 154 4.89 -5.57 -12.37
N ARG A 155 6.15 -5.34 -12.77
CA ARG A 155 6.61 -4.08 -13.40
C ARG A 155 6.18 -2.83 -12.61
N ASP A 156 6.37 -2.87 -11.28
CA ASP A 156 5.99 -1.82 -10.31
C ASP A 156 4.49 -1.54 -10.19
N TYR A 157 3.65 -2.40 -10.77
CA TYR A 157 2.22 -2.40 -10.55
C TYR A 157 1.86 -3.53 -9.58
N ILE A 158 1.18 -3.17 -8.50
CA ILE A 158 0.70 -4.09 -7.48
C ILE A 158 -0.77 -4.39 -7.78
N PHE A 159 -1.03 -5.58 -8.29
CA PHE A 159 -2.39 -6.06 -8.55
C PHE A 159 -2.98 -6.58 -7.25
N VAL A 160 -4.01 -5.91 -6.75
CA VAL A 160 -4.73 -6.28 -5.53
C VAL A 160 -5.97 -7.06 -5.91
N ARG A 161 -6.08 -8.29 -5.41
CA ARG A 161 -7.23 -9.17 -5.65
C ARG A 161 -7.57 -9.91 -4.37
N ARG A 162 -8.86 -10.06 -4.06
CA ARG A 162 -9.32 -10.93 -2.99
C ARG A 162 -10.10 -12.09 -3.59
N HIS A 163 -9.85 -13.30 -3.10
CA HIS A 163 -10.51 -14.51 -3.56
C HIS A 163 -10.99 -15.34 -2.38
N ARG A 164 -12.07 -16.08 -2.57
CA ARG A 164 -12.37 -17.29 -1.82
C ARG A 164 -11.80 -18.47 -2.58
N TYR A 165 -11.09 -19.37 -1.90
CA TYR A 165 -10.60 -20.60 -2.51
C TYR A 165 -11.40 -21.81 -2.03
N VAL A 166 -11.51 -22.81 -2.90
CA VAL A 166 -12.09 -24.12 -2.59
C VAL A 166 -11.20 -25.19 -3.20
N PHE A 167 -10.80 -26.16 -2.40
CA PHE A 167 -10.13 -27.35 -2.89
C PHE A 167 -11.17 -28.27 -3.54
N ARG A 168 -10.87 -28.70 -4.76
CA ARG A 168 -11.68 -29.64 -5.53
C ARG A 168 -10.78 -30.62 -6.24
N ASP A 169 -11.36 -31.70 -6.72
CA ASP A 169 -10.63 -32.64 -7.55
C ASP A 169 -10.21 -31.97 -8.88
N LYS A 170 -9.04 -32.39 -9.33
CA LYS A 170 -8.42 -32.00 -10.57
C LYS A 170 -9.26 -32.49 -11.74
N ARG A 171 -9.53 -31.59 -12.69
CA ARG A 171 -10.17 -31.98 -13.95
C ARG A 171 -9.14 -32.60 -14.89
N ALA A 172 -9.56 -33.49 -15.77
CA ALA A 172 -8.68 -34.16 -16.74
C ALA A 172 -7.86 -33.17 -17.62
N THR A 173 -8.35 -31.94 -17.83
CA THR A 173 -7.69 -30.90 -18.62
C THR A 173 -6.64 -30.09 -17.85
N GLU A 174 -6.60 -30.21 -16.51
CA GLU A 174 -5.71 -29.43 -15.67
C GLU A 174 -4.42 -30.20 -15.41
N LYS A 175 -3.27 -29.51 -15.36
CA LYS A 175 -1.99 -30.14 -14.99
C LYS A 175 -2.02 -30.55 -13.51
N SER A 176 -1.09 -31.37 -13.03
CA SER A 176 -0.90 -31.56 -11.59
C SER A 176 -0.16 -30.38 -10.96
N ILE A 177 -0.24 -30.23 -9.63
CA ILE A 177 0.56 -29.22 -8.90
C ILE A 177 2.01 -29.68 -8.89
N VAL A 178 2.91 -28.82 -9.37
CA VAL A 178 4.36 -29.01 -9.29
C VAL A 178 4.92 -28.05 -8.24
N GLY A 179 5.83 -28.53 -7.41
CA GLY A 179 6.56 -27.71 -6.46
C GLY A 179 7.56 -26.78 -7.15
N PRO A 180 8.24 -25.91 -6.38
CA PRO A 180 9.30 -25.04 -6.89
C PRO A 180 10.41 -25.81 -7.62
N ASP A 181 10.64 -27.06 -7.22
CA ASP A 181 11.67 -27.96 -7.77
C ASP A 181 11.21 -28.71 -9.04
N GLY A 182 10.01 -28.41 -9.55
CA GLY A 182 9.44 -29.08 -10.73
C GLY A 182 8.93 -30.50 -10.49
N LYS A 183 9.10 -31.04 -9.28
CA LYS A 183 8.54 -32.33 -8.86
C LYS A 183 7.08 -32.21 -8.46
N LEU A 184 6.31 -33.28 -8.63
CA LEU A 184 4.96 -33.37 -8.10
C LEU A 184 5.00 -33.30 -6.58
N VAL A 185 4.03 -32.61 -5.99
CA VAL A 185 3.89 -32.57 -4.53
C VAL A 185 3.08 -33.81 -4.12
N GLU A 186 3.74 -34.76 -3.48
CA GLU A 186 3.11 -36.00 -3.00
C GLU A 186 1.92 -35.66 -2.09
N GLY A 187 0.77 -36.31 -2.32
CA GLY A 187 -0.45 -36.15 -1.53
C GLY A 187 -1.43 -35.05 -2.00
N VAL A 188 -1.07 -34.20 -2.96
CA VAL A 188 -1.97 -33.18 -3.55
C VAL A 188 -2.00 -33.22 -5.08
N GLU A 189 -1.65 -34.36 -5.68
CA GLU A 189 -1.54 -34.54 -7.14
C GLU A 189 -2.88 -34.35 -7.86
N ASP A 190 -3.96 -34.81 -7.23
CA ASP A 190 -5.32 -34.77 -7.76
C ASP A 190 -6.15 -33.61 -7.20
N ILE A 191 -5.55 -32.68 -6.46
CA ILE A 191 -6.27 -31.55 -5.86
C ILE A 191 -5.93 -30.26 -6.62
N ARG A 192 -6.96 -29.44 -6.86
CA ARG A 192 -6.84 -28.10 -7.42
C ARG A 192 -7.61 -27.08 -6.59
N ALA A 193 -7.09 -25.85 -6.54
CA ALA A 193 -7.76 -24.72 -5.93
C ALA A 193 -8.63 -24.00 -6.97
N GLY A 194 -9.95 -24.06 -6.82
CA GLY A 194 -10.87 -23.16 -7.50
C GLY A 194 -10.88 -21.81 -6.78
N LEU A 195 -10.91 -20.71 -7.55
CA LEU A 195 -10.93 -19.35 -7.01
C LEU A 195 -12.22 -18.64 -7.42
N GLN A 196 -12.84 -17.94 -6.47
CA GLN A 196 -13.96 -17.04 -6.70
C GLN A 196 -13.57 -15.64 -6.24
N GLU A 197 -13.72 -14.62 -7.09
CA GLU A 197 -13.38 -13.25 -6.70
C GLU A 197 -14.34 -12.68 -5.66
N LEU A 198 -13.79 -11.90 -4.74
CA LEU A 198 -14.51 -11.18 -3.69
C LEU A 198 -14.05 -9.72 -3.69
N GLY A 199 -14.97 -8.80 -3.36
CA GLY A 199 -14.61 -7.40 -3.14
C GLY A 199 -14.04 -6.69 -4.37
N PRO A 200 -13.37 -5.54 -4.18
CA PRO A 200 -12.92 -4.71 -5.29
C PRO A 200 -11.70 -5.28 -5.96
N ARG A 201 -11.57 -4.97 -7.25
CA ARG A 201 -10.39 -5.20 -8.06
C ARG A 201 -9.76 -3.86 -8.39
N PHE A 202 -8.47 -3.70 -8.12
CA PHE A 202 -7.72 -2.52 -8.54
C PHE A 202 -6.23 -2.81 -8.64
N THR A 203 -5.50 -1.85 -9.20
CA THR A 203 -4.05 -1.87 -9.31
C THR A 203 -3.49 -0.66 -8.59
N LEU A 204 -2.49 -0.87 -7.74
CA LEU A 204 -1.74 0.18 -7.08
C LEU A 204 -0.39 0.37 -7.78
N LYS A 205 0.10 1.60 -7.80
CA LYS A 205 1.49 1.90 -8.14
C LYS A 205 2.05 2.85 -7.09
N LEU A 206 3.15 2.44 -6.46
CA LEU A 206 3.83 3.28 -5.47
C LEU A 206 4.43 4.51 -6.18
N ARG A 207 4.11 5.70 -5.68
CA ARG A 207 4.54 6.99 -6.26
C ARG A 207 5.58 7.69 -5.40
N ARG A 208 5.45 7.60 -4.08
CA ARG A 208 6.33 8.27 -3.13
C ARG A 208 6.25 7.62 -1.75
N ILE A 209 7.37 7.63 -1.02
CA ILE A 209 7.44 7.32 0.42
C ILE A 209 8.02 8.54 1.13
N ASP A 210 7.27 9.07 2.09
CA ASP A 210 7.73 10.12 2.99
C ASP A 210 8.18 9.50 4.32
N LYS A 211 9.30 9.98 4.88
CA LYS A 211 9.85 9.46 6.16
C LYS A 211 8.89 9.59 7.34
N GLY A 212 7.99 10.57 7.28
CA GLY A 212 7.04 10.86 8.34
C GLY A 212 5.68 11.29 7.79
N ILE A 213 4.77 11.63 8.70
CA ILE A 213 3.44 12.12 8.34
C ILE A 213 3.53 13.51 7.70
N GLN A 214 2.78 13.75 6.64
CA GLN A 214 2.78 15.03 5.93
C GLN A 214 2.35 16.20 6.82
N ARG A 215 3.26 17.13 7.14
CA ARG A 215 2.99 18.33 7.96
C ARG A 215 2.87 19.64 7.16
N ARG A 216 3.56 19.76 6.02
CA ARG A 216 3.53 20.91 5.08
C ARG A 216 4.29 20.59 3.79
N SER A 217 4.18 21.43 2.75
CA SER A 217 4.98 21.29 1.51
C SER A 217 6.48 21.44 1.81
N GLY A 218 7.32 20.50 1.33
CA GLY A 218 8.78 20.52 1.54
C GLY A 218 9.35 19.38 2.40
N GLN A 219 8.57 18.33 2.66
CA GLN A 219 9.01 17.19 3.48
C GLN A 219 10.05 16.31 2.78
N GLU A 220 11.03 15.82 3.55
CA GLU A 220 11.99 14.82 3.08
C GLU A 220 11.29 13.50 2.73
N TRP A 221 11.51 13.05 1.51
CA TRP A 221 11.06 11.77 1.00
C TRP A 221 12.23 10.79 0.99
N GLU A 222 11.94 9.52 1.29
CA GLU A 222 12.94 8.45 1.10
C GLU A 222 13.01 8.04 -0.35
N TRP A 223 11.86 8.04 -1.03
CA TRP A 223 11.78 7.65 -2.42
C TRP A 223 10.66 8.37 -3.16
N ARG A 224 10.89 8.71 -4.43
CA ARG A 224 9.89 9.24 -5.37
C ARG A 224 10.06 8.59 -6.75
N ALA A 225 8.95 8.26 -7.40
CA ALA A 225 8.95 7.68 -8.74
C ALA A 225 9.67 8.61 -9.75
N GLY A 226 10.67 8.06 -10.45
CA GLY A 226 11.49 8.79 -11.42
C GLY A 226 12.73 9.49 -10.85
N ALA A 227 12.97 9.42 -9.54
CA ALA A 227 14.23 9.88 -8.96
C ALA A 227 15.40 8.96 -9.39
N PRO A 228 16.61 9.50 -9.59
CA PRO A 228 17.79 8.66 -9.82
C PRO A 228 17.94 7.69 -8.65
N GLN A 229 18.12 6.41 -8.97
CA GLN A 229 18.35 5.37 -7.96
C GLN A 229 19.58 5.76 -7.14
N PHE A 230 19.50 5.60 -5.81
CA PHE A 230 20.59 5.92 -4.88
C PHE A 230 21.93 5.42 -5.45
N LYS A 231 22.84 6.35 -5.76
CA LYS A 231 24.25 6.03 -6.00
C LYS A 231 24.80 5.47 -4.70
N ASP A 232 25.57 4.40 -4.80
CA ASP A 232 26.10 3.66 -3.66
C ASP A 232 26.73 4.59 -2.60
N PRO A 233 26.61 4.29 -1.29
CA PRO A 233 27.16 5.11 -0.20
C PRO A 233 28.69 5.34 -0.27
N VAL A 234 29.38 4.66 -1.19
CA VAL A 234 30.83 4.72 -1.38
C VAL A 234 31.26 5.98 -2.16
N GLU A 235 30.40 6.56 -3.00
CA GLU A 235 30.77 7.75 -3.81
C GLU A 235 30.84 9.06 -3.00
N LEU A 236 30.27 9.11 -1.79
CA LEU A 236 30.22 10.30 -0.93
C LEU A 236 31.52 10.58 -0.14
N LYS A 237 32.56 9.74 -0.27
CA LYS A 237 33.86 9.94 0.38
C LYS A 237 34.92 10.61 -0.49
N LYS A 238 34.58 11.18 -1.65
CA LYS A 238 35.52 12.02 -2.38
C LYS A 238 35.44 13.45 -1.85
N PRO A 239 36.53 14.03 -1.32
CA PRO A 239 36.52 15.43 -0.92
C PRO A 239 36.25 16.31 -2.13
N LEU A 240 35.31 17.24 -1.98
CA LEU A 240 35.01 18.28 -2.95
C LEU A 240 36.15 19.30 -2.94
N THR A 241 37.19 19.05 -3.72
CA THR A 241 38.14 20.10 -4.08
C THR A 241 38.46 20.02 -5.57
N SER A 242 37.91 20.94 -6.34
CA SER A 242 38.53 21.41 -7.58
C SER A 242 39.22 22.75 -7.27
N PRO A 243 40.46 22.98 -7.70
CA PRO A 243 41.21 24.18 -7.36
C PRO A 243 40.55 25.43 -7.97
N ILE A 244 40.29 26.42 -7.13
CA ILE A 244 39.89 27.77 -7.54
C ILE A 244 41.05 28.35 -8.36
N LYS A 245 40.78 28.77 -9.61
CA LYS A 245 41.73 29.58 -10.38
C LYS A 245 41.76 31.00 -9.80
N PRO A 246 42.91 31.52 -9.35
CA PRO A 246 43.05 32.93 -9.06
C PRO A 246 43.42 33.65 -10.35
N ASP A 247 42.54 34.51 -10.85
CA ASP A 247 42.90 35.72 -11.60
C ASP A 247 41.63 36.36 -12.14
N LEU A 248 41.14 37.38 -11.42
CA LEU A 248 40.57 38.62 -11.95
C LEU A 248 40.12 39.47 -10.74
N ALA A 249 41.01 40.32 -10.23
CA ALA A 249 40.67 41.55 -9.53
C ALA A 249 41.95 42.23 -9.03
N LEU A 250 42.58 43.06 -9.87
CA LEU A 250 43.26 44.26 -9.40
C LEU A 250 42.92 45.38 -10.37
N ALA A 251 42.17 46.34 -9.84
CA ALA A 251 42.01 47.68 -10.38
C ALA A 251 43.35 48.41 -10.24
N GLU A 252 43.71 49.21 -11.24
CA GLU A 252 44.69 50.28 -11.07
C GLU A 252 43.98 51.62 -11.24
N ASP A 253 44.44 52.54 -10.41
CA ASP A 253 43.81 53.76 -9.94
C ASP A 253 43.84 54.92 -10.95
N HIS A 254 42.94 55.86 -10.68
CA HIS A 254 42.94 57.22 -11.19
C HIS A 254 44.20 57.99 -10.80
N ASP A 255 44.75 58.73 -11.76
CA ASP A 255 45.20 60.12 -11.62
C ASP A 255 44.85 60.88 -12.92
#